data_AF-A0A3D2JVB5-F1
#
_entry.id   AF-A0A3D2JVB5-F1
#
_cell.length_a   1.000
_cell.length_b   1.000
_cell.length_c   1.000
_cell.angle_alpha   90.00
_cell.angle_beta   90.00
_cell.angle_gamma   90.00
#
_symmetry.space_group_name_H-M   'P 1'
#
loop_
_entity.id
_entity.type
_entity.pdbx_description
1 polymer ?
#
loop_
_entity_poly.entity_id
_entity_poly.type
_entity_poly.pdbx_seq_one_letter_code
_entity_poly.pdbx_strand_id
1 'polypeptide(L)' 'ASEYGVEVIGRLPLDITIREKTDSGNPVVASEADSAVARAYLDLADKVGVGIQQLASSQGAGPTITVSDD' A
#
# COMPACT_ATOMS: atom_id res chain seq x y z
N ALA A 1 8.99 3.18 14.44
CA ALA A 1 9.11 1.77 14.00
C ALA A 1 9.72 0.92 15.09
N SER A 2 11.03 1.05 15.36
CA SER A 2 11.71 0.27 16.42
C SER A 2 11.10 0.46 17.81
N GLU A 3 10.70 1.69 18.18
CA GLU A 3 10.09 1.98 19.48
C GLU A 3 8.70 1.32 19.65
N TYR A 4 7.97 1.15 18.56
CA TYR A 4 6.62 0.59 18.56
C TYR A 4 6.58 -0.86 18.08
N GLY A 5 7.74 -1.48 17.81
CA GLY A 5 7.81 -2.86 17.30
C GLY A 5 7.15 -3.08 15.94
N VAL A 6 6.99 -2.02 15.13
CA VAL A 6 6.34 -2.10 13.81
C VAL A 6 7.36 -2.05 12.67
N GLU A 7 7.03 -2.74 11.57
CA GLU A 7 7.82 -2.74 10.35
C GLU A 7 7.75 -1.40 9.60
N VAL A 8 8.85 -1.00 8.97
CA VAL A 8 8.88 0.11 8.01
C VAL A 8 8.61 -0.43 6.61
N ILE A 9 7.46 -0.08 6.05
CA ILE A 9 7.05 -0.54 4.72
C ILE A 9 7.50 0.38 3.58
N GLY A 10 8.11 1.53 3.86
CA GLY A 10 8.68 2.38 2.82
C GLY A 10 9.23 3.71 3.34
N ARG A 11 9.86 4.44 2.43
CA ARG A 11 10.39 5.80 2.66
C ARG A 11 10.13 6.60 1.40
N LEU A 12 9.58 7.80 1.56
CA LEU A 12 9.28 8.70 0.46
C LEU A 12 10.26 9.87 0.48
N PRO A 13 10.72 10.35 -0.70
CA PRO A 13 11.59 11.50 -0.78
C PRO A 13 10.85 12.77 -0.36
N LEU A 14 11.57 13.73 0.23
CA LEU A 14 11.06 15.07 0.49
C LEU A 14 11.30 15.95 -0.74
N ASP A 15 10.48 15.75 -1.78
CA ASP A 15 10.56 16.47 -3.04
C ASP A 15 9.41 17.49 -3.15
N ILE A 16 9.72 18.74 -3.51
CA ILE A 16 8.72 19.82 -3.59
C ILE A 16 7.64 19.55 -4.64
N THR A 17 7.99 18.82 -5.70
CA THR A 17 7.08 18.47 -6.80
C THR A 17 5.89 17.65 -6.31
N ILE A 18 6.05 16.87 -5.23
CA ILE A 18 4.96 16.12 -4.60
C ILE A 18 3.84 17.07 -4.20
N ARG A 19 4.17 18.15 -3.48
CA ARG A 19 3.20 19.16 -3.03
C ARG A 19 2.60 19.89 -4.21
N GLU A 20 3.44 20.44 -5.10
CA GLU A 20 2.98 21.26 -6.22
C GLU A 20 2.00 20.52 -7.13
N LYS A 21 2.35 19.29 -7.53
CA LYS A 21 1.51 18.46 -8.41
C LYS A 21 0.26 17.94 -7.71
N THR A 22 0.38 17.54 -6.44
CA THR A 22 -0.78 17.05 -5.68
C THR A 22 -1.77 18.18 -5.41
N ASP A 23 -1.29 19.35 -5.00
CA ASP A 23 -2.12 20.52 -4.71
C ASP A 23 -2.76 21.11 -5.98
N SER A 24 -2.12 20.93 -7.14
CA SER A 24 -2.73 21.26 -8.43
C SER A 24 -3.77 20.23 -8.92
N GLY A 25 -4.02 19.16 -8.15
CA GLY A 25 -4.95 18.09 -8.52
C GLY A 25 -4.42 17.10 -9.57
N ASN A 26 -3.12 17.13 -9.88
CA ASN A 26 -2.51 16.25 -10.87
C ASN A 26 -1.22 15.61 -10.30
N PRO A 27 -1.33 14.68 -9.34
CA PRO A 27 -0.22 14.18 -8.53
C PRO A 27 0.88 13.52 -9.37
N VAL A 28 2.09 13.42 -8.80
CA VAL A 28 3.29 12.89 -9.48
C VAL A 28 3.10 11.50 -10.10
N VAL A 29 2.30 10.63 -9.50
CA VAL A 29 1.98 9.29 -10.05
C VAL A 29 1.15 9.33 -11.34
N ALA A 30 0.44 10.43 -11.60
CA ALA A 30 -0.35 10.64 -12.80
C ALA A 30 0.36 11.57 -13.80
N SER A 31 0.99 12.63 -13.31
CA SER A 31 1.66 13.64 -14.16
C SER A 31 3.06 13.25 -14.60
N GLU A 32 3.77 12.45 -13.80
CA GLU A 32 5.19 12.12 -14.00
C GLU A 32 5.45 10.65 -13.61
N ALA A 33 4.68 9.74 -14.20
CA ALA A 33 4.66 8.31 -13.84
C ALA A 33 6.04 7.62 -13.88
N ASP A 34 6.96 8.07 -14.75
CA ASP A 34 8.30 7.50 -14.87
C ASP A 34 9.34 8.11 -13.91
N SER A 35 8.97 9.13 -13.13
CA SER A 35 9.87 9.80 -12.19
C SER A 35 10.27 8.88 -11.03
N ALA A 36 11.45 9.14 -10.45
CA ALA A 36 11.88 8.42 -9.25
C ALA A 36 10.92 8.63 -8.08
N VAL A 37 10.28 9.80 -8.00
CA VAL A 37 9.27 10.13 -7.00
C VAL A 37 8.03 9.26 -7.18
N ALA A 38 7.47 9.18 -8.39
CA ALA A 38 6.32 8.34 -8.68
C ALA A 38 6.61 6.86 -8.36
N ARG A 39 7.78 6.35 -8.74
CA ARG A 39 8.21 4.98 -8.43
C ARG A 39 8.27 4.71 -6.93
N ALA A 40 8.77 5.65 -6.12
CA ALA A 40 8.81 5.47 -4.67
C ALA A 40 7.40 5.31 -4.04
N TYR A 41 6.39 5.99 -4.59
CA TYR A 41 4.99 5.79 -4.17
C TYR A 41 4.41 4.45 -4.65
N LEU A 42 4.73 4.04 -5.88
CA LEU A 42 4.29 2.75 -6.42
C LEU A 42 4.90 1.57 -5.65
N ASP A 43 6.20 1.62 -5.35
CA ASP A 43 6.90 0.60 -4.56
C ASP A 43 6.30 0.48 -3.15
N LEU A 44 5.90 1.60 -2.55
CA LEU A 44 5.20 1.60 -1.26
C LEU A 44 3.81 0.96 -1.39
N ALA A 45 3.05 1.29 -2.44
CA ALA A 45 1.74 0.72 -2.70
C ALA A 45 1.81 -0.81 -2.90
N ASP A 46 2.82 -1.30 -3.63
CA ASP A 46 3.04 -2.74 -3.83
C ASP A 46 3.29 -3.46 -2.51
N LYS A 47 4.12 -2.89 -1.62
CA LYS A 47 4.37 -3.47 -0.29
C LYS A 47 3.11 -3.51 0.58
N VAL A 48 2.27 -2.47 0.50
CA VAL A 48 0.95 -2.48 1.16
C VAL A 48 0.10 -3.62 0.62
N GLY A 49 0.02 -3.77 -0.71
CA GLY A 49 -0.74 -4.85 -1.36
C GLY A 49 -0.28 -6.24 -0.92
N VAL A 50 1.04 -6.48 -0.91
CA VAL A 50 1.64 -7.74 -0.42
C VAL A 50 1.28 -7.98 1.05
N GLY A 51 1.38 -6.96 1.91
CA GLY A 51 1.03 -7.07 3.33
C GLY A 51 -0.44 -7.44 3.54
N ILE A 52 -1.35 -6.84 2.78
CA ILE A 52 -2.78 -7.19 2.82
C ILE A 52 -3.00 -8.64 2.38
N GLN A 53 -2.36 -9.07 1.29
CA GLN A 53 -2.49 -10.44 0.80
C GLN A 53 -1.98 -11.48 1.81
N GLN A 54 -0.88 -11.17 2.49
CA GLN A 54 -0.33 -12.03 3.56
C GLN A 54 -1.30 -12.13 4.73
N LEU A 55 -1.87 -11.01 5.17
CA LEU A 55 -2.89 -10.98 6.22
C LEU A 55 -4.12 -11.81 5.83
N ALA A 56 -4.62 -11.64 4.61
CA ALA A 56 -5.76 -12.41 4.10
C ALA A 56 -5.47 -13.92 4.05
N SER A 57 -4.26 -14.31 3.65
CA SER A 57 -3.86 -15.72 3.58
C SER A 57 -3.63 -16.36 4.96
N SER A 58 -3.31 -15.53 5.97
CA SER A 58 -3.12 -15.98 7.36
C SER A 58 -4.43 -16.14 8.14
N GLN A 59 -5.54 -15.57 7.65
CA GLN A 59 -6.85 -15.85 8.21
C GLN A 59 -7.27 -17.26 7.80
N GLY A 60 -7.31 -18.18 8.76
CA GLY A 60 -7.82 -19.53 8.53
C GLY A 60 -9.25 -19.50 7.96
N ALA A 61 -9.58 -20.48 7.12
CA ALA A 61 -10.94 -20.60 6.59
C ALA A 61 -11.96 -20.61 7.73
N GLY A 62 -12.96 -19.73 7.64
CA GLY A 62 -14.09 -19.74 8.57
C GLY A 62 -14.81 -21.09 8.56
N PRO A 63 -15.61 -21.41 9.58
CA PRO A 63 -16.32 -22.68 9.65
C PRO A 63 -17.21 -22.87 8.41
N THR A 64 -17.16 -24.06 7.83
CA THR A 64 -18.09 -24.43 6.76
C THR A 64 -19.43 -24.78 7.41
N ILE A 65 -20.44 -23.93 7.19
CA ILE A 65 -21.81 -24.19 7.65
C ILE A 65 -22.55 -24.89 6.52
N THR A 66 -22.92 -26.15 6.74
CA THR A 66 -23.82 -26.91 5.86
C THR A 66 -25.16 -27.10 6.56
N VAL A 67 -26.25 -26.75 5.90
CA VAL A 67 -27.62 -27.07 6.33
C VAL A 67 -28.11 -28.24 5.49
N SER A 68 -28.52 -29.31 6.14
CA SER A 68 -29.20 -30.46 5.52
C SER A 68 -30.65 -30.46 5.98
N ASP A 69 -31.58 -30.65 5.03
CA ASP A 69 -32.96 -30.99 5.33
C ASP A 69 -33.07 -32.53 5.35
N ASP A 70 -33.49 -33.09 6.50
CA ASP A 70 -33.87 -34.50 6.64
C ASP A 70 -35.23 -34.80 5.98
#